data_AF-A0A7X6S2E9-F1
#
_entry.id   AF-A0A7X6S2E9-F1
#
_cell.length_a   1.000
_cell.length_b   1.000
_cell.length_c   1.000
_cell.angle_alpha   90.00
_cell.angle_beta   90.00
_cell.angle_gamma   90.00
#
_symmetry.space_group_name_H-M   'P 1'
#
loop_
_entity.id
_entity.type
_entity.pdbx_description
1 polymer ?
#
loop_
_entity_poly.entity_id
_entity_poly.type
_entity_poly.pdbx_seq_one_letter_code
_entity_poly.pdbx_strand_id
1 'polypeptide(L)'
;MSDNKKYYYLKLKDNFFDSDEMVILESMQDGYKYSNILLKLYLRSLKNEGKLMFNSRIPFNSQMLSTITRHSVGDVEKAIGIFKQLGLIEVLDNGAIYMLDIQSFVGQSSTEADRIRNYRNKIANDKKPQISANKDGVQMYDKSTPELEIELEKDILSGKPNNSSAKADNVPYADVIDYLNQKTAKKFKASSQATKRLIKARFNEGYNLADFKTVIDNKCVGWLNDANMNQYLQPATLFGTKFDSYLNDTPKTNRAYRLAKKMTIEPTNVFLIGGKGSGKTSIALAMLAMLRETKSVMFVNTAELLRLITGRYDYPDFKKRLIDIERAMNEVDVLVLDDFGTEGGIRSDLSNPKDAFKQVHKDMQEMLYRVLNARFDMNKNKVARSTIVTTNNLQEQLEMMYDTKIISRLIPKNKEQRLAFNGMQDVRGI
;
A
#
# COMPACT_ATOMS: atom_id res chain seq x y z
N MET A 1 -19.34 36.68 -5.62
CA MET A 1 -19.65 35.65 -6.62
C MET A 1 -18.57 34.59 -6.53
N SER A 2 -18.85 33.44 -5.91
CA SER A 2 -17.86 32.38 -5.67
C SER A 2 -17.64 31.54 -6.93
N ASP A 3 -16.46 31.68 -7.52
CA ASP A 3 -16.00 30.95 -8.71
C ASP A 3 -15.65 29.50 -8.30
N ASN A 4 -16.67 28.64 -8.24
CA ASN A 4 -16.57 27.25 -7.79
C ASN A 4 -15.95 26.35 -8.90
N LYS A 5 -14.70 26.61 -9.27
CA LYS A 5 -13.98 25.85 -10.29
C LYS A 5 -13.52 24.50 -9.72
N LYS A 6 -14.23 23.43 -10.09
CA LYS A 6 -13.74 22.04 -9.89
C LYS A 6 -12.55 21.80 -10.83
N TYR A 7 -11.35 21.73 -10.27
CA TYR A 7 -10.14 21.33 -11.00
C TYR A 7 -10.09 19.81 -11.14
N TYR A 8 -9.90 19.32 -12.36
CA TYR A 8 -9.59 17.91 -12.64
C TYR A 8 -8.13 17.82 -13.08
N TYR A 9 -7.39 16.87 -12.53
CA TYR A 9 -5.98 16.64 -12.87
C TYR A 9 -5.75 15.16 -13.14
N LEU A 10 -4.79 14.87 -14.02
CA LEU A 10 -4.31 13.53 -14.33
C LEU A 10 -2.95 13.34 -13.65
N LYS A 11 -2.80 12.32 -12.82
CA LYS A 11 -1.52 11.94 -12.21
C LYS A 11 -0.87 10.86 -13.08
N LEU A 12 0.05 11.27 -13.95
CA LEU A 12 0.85 10.34 -14.74
C LEU A 12 1.93 9.69 -13.86
N LYS A 13 2.15 8.38 -14.04
CA LYS A 13 3.31 7.69 -13.46
C LYS A 13 4.57 8.12 -14.24
N ASP A 14 5.73 8.05 -13.59
CA ASP A 14 7.02 8.39 -14.22
C ASP A 14 7.30 7.52 -15.46
N ASN A 15 6.86 6.27 -15.42
CA ASN A 15 6.96 5.31 -16.51
C ASN A 15 5.74 5.25 -17.45
N PHE A 16 4.90 6.30 -17.50
CA PHE A 16 3.67 6.27 -18.30
C PHE A 16 3.93 5.98 -19.78
N PHE A 17 4.95 6.60 -20.38
CA PHE A 17 5.31 6.40 -21.79
C PHE A 17 6.10 5.11 -22.02
N ASP A 18 6.51 4.41 -20.96
CA ASP A 18 7.25 3.14 -21.03
C ASP A 18 6.32 1.91 -20.96
N SER A 19 5.00 2.10 -20.87
CA SER A 19 4.06 0.98 -20.88
C SER A 19 4.03 0.32 -22.25
N ASP A 20 3.83 -1.00 -22.31
CA ASP A 20 3.83 -1.77 -23.56
C ASP A 20 2.85 -1.17 -24.58
N GLU A 21 1.69 -0.69 -24.13
CA GLU A 21 0.69 -0.05 -24.97
C GLU A 21 1.16 1.30 -25.52
N MET A 22 1.82 2.13 -24.70
CA MET A 22 2.34 3.43 -25.15
C MET A 22 3.54 3.28 -26.08
N VAL A 23 4.43 2.32 -25.82
CA VAL A 23 5.56 2.00 -26.69
C VAL A 23 5.06 1.54 -28.06
N ILE A 24 4.07 0.65 -28.09
CA ILE A 24 3.41 0.22 -29.34
C ILE A 24 2.76 1.42 -30.03
N LEU A 25 2.04 2.27 -29.29
CA LEU A 25 1.36 3.44 -29.82
C LEU A 25 2.33 4.45 -30.46
N GLU A 26 3.46 4.74 -29.81
CA GLU A 26 4.45 5.70 -30.30
C GLU A 26 5.32 5.15 -31.44
N SER A 27 5.47 3.82 -31.52
CA SER A 27 6.16 3.17 -32.64
C SER A 27 5.40 3.23 -33.97
N MET A 28 4.09 3.54 -33.94
CA MET A 28 3.28 3.68 -35.15
C MET A 28 3.65 4.95 -35.94
N GLN A 29 3.34 4.94 -37.25
CA GLN A 29 3.38 6.17 -38.04
C GLN A 29 2.43 7.21 -37.44
N ASP A 30 2.95 8.40 -37.15
CA ASP A 30 2.27 9.47 -36.41
C ASP A 30 1.86 9.10 -34.96
N GLY A 31 2.56 8.16 -34.32
CA GLY A 31 2.28 7.64 -32.98
C GLY A 31 2.07 8.71 -31.89
N TYR A 32 2.88 9.77 -31.92
CA TYR A 32 2.76 10.92 -31.02
C TYR A 32 1.38 11.61 -31.08
N LYS A 33 0.69 11.59 -32.23
CA LYS A 33 -0.68 12.11 -32.35
C LYS A 33 -1.64 11.25 -31.54
N TYR A 34 -1.51 9.94 -31.60
CA TYR A 34 -2.36 9.02 -30.85
C TYR A 34 -2.11 9.11 -29.34
N SER A 35 -0.86 9.22 -28.88
CA SER A 35 -0.54 9.48 -27.47
C SER A 35 -1.21 10.78 -26.99
N ASN A 36 -1.14 11.84 -27.81
CA ASN A 36 -1.76 13.12 -27.51
C ASN A 36 -3.30 13.05 -27.46
N ILE A 37 -3.92 12.32 -28.40
CA ILE A 37 -5.36 12.08 -28.42
C ILE A 37 -5.77 11.36 -27.14
N LEU A 38 -5.05 10.29 -26.76
CA LEU A 38 -5.36 9.47 -25.58
C LEU A 38 -5.33 10.30 -24.28
N LEU A 39 -4.28 11.09 -24.07
CA LEU A 39 -4.17 11.98 -22.90
C LEU A 39 -5.33 12.99 -22.83
N LYS A 40 -5.74 13.56 -23.97
CA LYS A 40 -6.89 14.47 -24.04
C LYS A 40 -8.20 13.76 -23.72
N LEU A 41 -8.37 12.52 -24.15
CA LEU A 41 -9.54 11.70 -23.83
C LEU A 41 -9.59 11.34 -22.34
N TYR A 42 -8.47 10.92 -21.75
CA TYR A 42 -8.39 10.67 -20.30
C TYR A 42 -8.81 11.91 -19.50
N LEU A 43 -8.24 13.08 -19.79
CA LEU A 43 -8.60 14.33 -19.12
C LEU A 43 -10.08 14.68 -19.29
N ARG A 44 -10.63 14.47 -20.50
CA ARG A 44 -12.05 14.77 -20.78
C ARG A 44 -12.98 13.85 -20.00
N SER A 45 -12.62 12.57 -19.88
CA SER A 45 -13.41 11.55 -19.19
C SER A 45 -13.56 11.80 -17.69
N LEU A 46 -12.64 12.55 -17.07
CA LEU A 46 -12.68 12.86 -15.63
C LEU A 46 -13.94 13.60 -15.18
N LYS A 47 -14.56 14.39 -16.07
CA LYS A 47 -15.81 15.09 -15.79
C LYS A 47 -17.00 14.16 -15.60
N ASN A 48 -16.91 12.95 -16.15
CA ASN A 48 -17.99 11.97 -16.24
C ASN A 48 -17.53 10.61 -15.72
N GLU A 49 -16.76 10.61 -14.62
CA GLU A 49 -16.31 9.42 -13.90
C GLU A 49 -15.55 8.38 -14.76
N GLY A 50 -14.80 8.83 -15.77
CA GLY A 50 -14.06 7.94 -16.68
C GLY A 50 -14.79 7.61 -17.98
N LYS A 51 -16.00 8.13 -18.17
CA LYS A 51 -16.80 7.97 -19.40
C LYS A 51 -16.60 9.16 -20.34
N LEU A 52 -16.49 8.90 -21.63
CA LEU A 52 -16.53 9.95 -22.65
C LEU A 52 -17.98 10.23 -23.04
N MET A 53 -18.57 11.22 -22.38
CA MET A 53 -19.93 11.68 -22.64
C MET A 53 -19.96 13.20 -22.84
N PHE A 54 -20.71 13.69 -23.85
CA PHE A 54 -20.88 15.12 -24.08
C PHE A 54 -21.69 15.78 -22.95
N ASN A 55 -22.71 15.06 -22.48
CA ASN A 55 -23.51 15.35 -21.30
C ASN A 55 -23.95 14.00 -20.69
N SER A 56 -24.80 13.99 -19.66
CA SER A 56 -25.22 12.72 -19.01
C SER A 56 -26.04 11.77 -19.91
N ARG A 57 -26.33 12.11 -21.18
CA ARG A 57 -27.21 11.34 -22.08
C ARG A 57 -26.61 11.02 -23.44
N ILE A 58 -25.70 11.84 -23.97
CA ILE A 58 -25.16 11.71 -25.33
C ILE A 58 -23.70 11.25 -25.26
N PRO A 59 -23.39 10.04 -25.73
CA PRO A 59 -22.01 9.59 -25.91
C PRO A 59 -21.25 10.42 -26.95
N PHE A 60 -19.94 10.53 -26.79
CA PHE A 60 -19.11 11.18 -27.80
C PHE A 60 -18.99 10.32 -29.06
N ASN A 61 -19.22 10.92 -30.24
CA ASN A 61 -18.90 10.33 -31.53
C ASN A 61 -17.57 10.87 -32.09
N SER A 62 -17.03 10.25 -33.14
CA SER A 62 -15.74 10.61 -33.76
C SER A 62 -15.68 12.08 -34.19
N GLN A 63 -16.78 12.66 -34.65
CA GLN A 63 -16.88 14.06 -35.07
C GLN A 63 -16.76 15.05 -33.90
N MET A 64 -17.37 14.72 -32.76
CA MET A 64 -17.25 15.54 -31.55
C MET A 64 -15.86 15.40 -30.93
N LEU A 65 -15.29 14.19 -30.95
CA LEU A 65 -13.95 13.94 -30.44
C LEU A 65 -12.89 14.65 -31.28
N SER A 66 -12.99 14.69 -32.61
CA SER A 66 -12.06 15.43 -33.49
C SER A 66 -11.98 16.92 -33.13
N THR A 67 -13.13 17.55 -32.87
CA THR A 67 -13.22 18.95 -32.45
C THR A 67 -12.53 19.18 -31.10
N ILE A 68 -12.74 18.26 -30.15
CA ILE A 68 -12.19 18.39 -28.78
C ILE A 68 -10.69 18.11 -28.76
N THR A 69 -10.25 17.10 -29.50
CA THR A 69 -8.86 16.68 -29.52
C THR A 69 -8.03 17.55 -30.46
N ARG A 70 -8.66 18.33 -31.35
CA ARG A 70 -8.05 19.16 -32.40
C ARG A 70 -7.24 18.34 -33.39
N HIS A 71 -7.80 17.20 -33.78
CA HIS A 71 -7.23 16.27 -34.77
C HIS A 71 -8.26 16.00 -35.86
N SER A 72 -7.84 15.45 -37.00
CA SER A 72 -8.78 15.13 -38.07
C SER A 72 -9.75 14.02 -37.63
N VAL A 73 -10.92 13.94 -38.26
CA VAL A 73 -11.91 12.88 -37.96
C VAL A 73 -11.29 11.50 -38.22
N GLY A 74 -10.55 11.35 -39.32
CA GLY A 74 -9.86 10.10 -39.67
C GLY A 74 -8.79 9.70 -38.64
N ASP A 75 -8.02 10.66 -38.11
CA ASP A 75 -7.04 10.38 -37.05
C ASP A 75 -7.72 9.89 -35.76
N VAL A 76 -8.86 10.48 -35.40
CA VAL A 76 -9.61 10.09 -34.21
C VAL A 76 -10.29 8.73 -34.38
N GLU A 77 -10.87 8.44 -35.54
CA GLU A 77 -11.46 7.12 -35.83
C GLU A 77 -10.40 6.02 -35.75
N LYS A 78 -9.23 6.27 -36.35
CA LYS A 78 -8.09 5.35 -36.27
C LYS A 78 -7.60 5.20 -34.82
N ALA A 79 -7.50 6.30 -34.07
CA ALA A 79 -7.11 6.27 -32.66
C ALA A 79 -8.06 5.42 -31.80
N ILE A 80 -9.38 5.63 -31.93
CA ILE A 80 -10.39 4.84 -31.20
C ILE A 80 -10.30 3.35 -31.55
N GLY A 81 -10.07 3.01 -32.82
CA GLY A 81 -9.83 1.64 -33.25
C GLY A 81 -8.60 1.02 -32.57
N ILE A 82 -7.47 1.73 -32.57
CA ILE A 82 -6.23 1.30 -31.92
C ILE A 82 -6.41 1.14 -30.42
N PHE A 83 -7.03 2.11 -29.74
CA PHE A 83 -7.26 2.04 -28.29
C PHE A 83 -8.16 0.88 -27.89
N LYS A 84 -9.15 0.54 -28.73
CA LYS A 84 -10.00 -0.63 -28.50
C LYS A 84 -9.20 -1.93 -28.64
N GLN A 85 -8.32 -2.03 -29.64
CA GLN A 85 -7.46 -3.20 -29.86
C GLN A 85 -6.42 -3.38 -28.75
N LEU A 86 -5.85 -2.29 -28.26
CA LEU A 86 -4.89 -2.29 -27.14
C LEU A 86 -5.56 -2.43 -25.77
N GLY A 87 -6.89 -2.51 -25.70
CA GLY A 87 -7.61 -2.64 -24.42
C GLY A 87 -7.54 -1.39 -23.53
N LEU A 88 -7.28 -0.22 -24.10
CA LEU A 88 -7.22 1.07 -23.39
C LEU A 88 -8.61 1.70 -23.22
N ILE A 89 -9.54 1.37 -24.12
CA ILE A 89 -10.94 1.80 -24.05
C ILE A 89 -11.90 0.62 -24.25
N GLU A 90 -13.12 0.80 -23.75
CA GLU A 90 -14.24 -0.09 -24.02
C GLU A 90 -15.43 0.71 -24.55
N VAL A 91 -15.99 0.27 -25.68
CA VAL A 91 -17.16 0.91 -26.31
C VAL A 91 -18.36 0.00 -26.10
N LEU A 92 -19.38 0.48 -25.41
CA LEU A 92 -20.64 -0.24 -25.16
C LEU A 92 -21.59 -0.14 -26.37
N ASP A 93 -22.60 -1.01 -26.42
CA ASP A 93 -23.61 -1.05 -27.48
C ASP A 93 -24.42 0.26 -27.61
N ASN A 94 -24.56 0.98 -26.49
CA ASN A 94 -25.21 2.30 -26.46
C ASN A 94 -24.30 3.45 -26.93
N GLY A 95 -23.07 3.16 -27.37
CA GLY A 95 -22.08 4.13 -27.84
C GLY A 95 -21.23 4.78 -26.74
N ALA A 96 -21.46 4.47 -25.46
CA ALA A 96 -20.65 4.99 -24.36
C ALA A 96 -19.23 4.42 -24.41
N ILE A 97 -18.23 5.31 -24.36
CA ILE A 97 -16.81 4.93 -24.36
C ILE A 97 -16.25 5.10 -22.95
N TYR A 98 -15.67 4.04 -22.41
CA TYR A 98 -15.01 3.99 -21.11
C TYR A 98 -13.51 3.98 -21.27
N MET A 99 -12.82 4.80 -20.49
CA MET A 99 -11.37 4.76 -20.38
C MET A 99 -10.98 3.72 -19.33
N LEU A 100 -10.32 2.61 -19.70
CA LEU A 100 -10.16 1.47 -18.79
C LEU A 100 -9.16 1.73 -17.66
N ASP A 101 -8.06 2.44 -17.95
CA ASP A 101 -6.98 2.70 -16.97
C ASP A 101 -7.11 4.03 -16.23
N ILE A 102 -8.18 4.79 -16.47
CA ILE A 102 -8.34 6.14 -15.89
C ILE A 102 -8.29 6.13 -14.36
N GLN A 103 -8.73 5.04 -13.72
CA GLN A 103 -8.74 4.91 -12.26
C GLN A 103 -7.33 4.88 -11.66
N SER A 104 -6.34 4.43 -12.42
CA SER A 104 -4.92 4.37 -12.04
C SER A 104 -4.26 5.75 -12.07
N PHE A 105 -4.87 6.72 -12.76
CA PHE A 105 -4.33 8.08 -12.96
C PHE A 105 -5.03 9.17 -12.12
N VAL A 106 -5.96 8.77 -11.23
CA VAL A 106 -6.75 9.68 -10.39
C VAL A 106 -6.56 9.28 -8.91
N GLY A 107 -6.77 10.16 -7.93
CA GLY A 107 -7.09 9.75 -6.54
C GLY A 107 -6.40 10.44 -5.36
N GLN A 108 -7.18 10.58 -4.27
CA GLN A 108 -6.74 10.61 -2.87
C GLN A 108 -7.63 9.58 -2.10
N SER A 109 -7.04 8.81 -1.18
CA SER A 109 -7.71 7.96 -0.14
C SER A 109 -8.53 6.69 -0.51
N SER A 110 -8.21 5.92 -1.55
CA SER A 110 -8.69 4.52 -1.69
C SER A 110 -7.65 3.59 -2.34
N THR A 111 -7.69 2.30 -2.00
CA THR A 111 -6.87 1.22 -2.61
C THR A 111 -7.16 1.14 -4.11
N GLU A 112 -6.11 1.23 -4.95
CA GLU A 112 -6.18 1.20 -6.44
C GLU A 112 -7.04 0.03 -6.94
N ALA A 113 -6.92 -1.14 -6.31
CA ALA A 113 -7.69 -2.34 -6.62
C ALA A 113 -9.21 -2.19 -6.42
N ASP A 114 -9.66 -1.58 -5.32
CA ASP A 114 -11.09 -1.39 -5.05
C ASP A 114 -11.72 -0.39 -6.00
N ARG A 115 -10.93 0.61 -6.42
CA ARG A 115 -11.35 1.60 -7.40
C ARG A 115 -11.51 0.99 -8.80
N ILE A 116 -10.54 0.18 -9.22
CA ILE A 116 -10.60 -0.57 -10.48
C ILE A 116 -11.82 -1.50 -10.45
N ARG A 117 -12.05 -2.21 -9.34
CA ARG A 117 -13.20 -3.12 -9.18
C ARG A 117 -14.53 -2.38 -9.26
N ASN A 118 -14.70 -1.28 -8.53
CA ASN A 118 -15.92 -0.48 -8.56
C ASN A 118 -16.19 0.10 -9.95
N TYR A 119 -15.14 0.52 -10.65
CA TYR A 119 -15.26 1.02 -12.01
C TYR A 119 -15.65 -0.07 -13.02
N ARG A 120 -15.05 -1.27 -12.94
CA ARG A 120 -15.46 -2.44 -13.74
C ARG A 120 -16.89 -2.87 -13.45
N ASN A 121 -17.32 -2.83 -12.19
CA ASN A 121 -18.70 -3.12 -11.81
C ASN A 121 -19.67 -2.09 -12.41
N LYS A 122 -19.30 -0.80 -12.48
CA LYS A 122 -20.10 0.23 -13.16
C LYS A 122 -20.23 -0.06 -14.66
N ILE A 123 -19.14 -0.43 -15.33
CA ILE A 123 -19.16 -0.83 -16.75
C ILE A 123 -20.11 -2.03 -16.95
N ALA A 124 -19.99 -3.05 -16.10
CA ALA A 124 -20.81 -4.27 -16.18
C ALA A 124 -22.30 -4.00 -15.90
N ASN A 125 -22.62 -3.08 -14.98
CA ASN A 125 -24.01 -2.68 -14.74
C ASN A 125 -24.59 -1.91 -15.92
N ASP A 126 -23.81 -1.02 -16.54
CA ASP A 126 -24.23 -0.25 -17.70
C ASP A 126 -24.37 -1.09 -18.99
N LYS A 127 -23.78 -2.30 -19.02
CA LYS A 127 -24.01 -3.30 -20.07
C LYS A 127 -25.37 -4.00 -19.96
N LYS A 128 -26.00 -4.03 -18.79
CA LYS A 128 -27.28 -4.73 -18.61
C LYS A 128 -28.42 -3.91 -19.24
N PRO A 129 -29.31 -4.51 -20.04
CA PRO A 129 -30.48 -3.81 -20.58
C PRO A 129 -31.40 -3.35 -19.44
N GLN A 130 -31.79 -2.08 -19.44
CA GLN A 130 -32.69 -1.51 -18.43
C GLN A 130 -34.12 -2.02 -18.63
N ILE A 131 -34.59 -2.87 -17.71
CA ILE A 131 -36.03 -3.16 -17.55
C ILE A 131 -36.55 -2.28 -16.41
N SER A 132 -37.66 -1.60 -16.69
CA SER A 132 -38.32 -0.64 -15.82
C SER A 132 -39.32 -1.27 -14.85
N ALA A 133 -39.51 -0.56 -13.73
CA ALA A 133 -40.69 -0.48 -12.85
C ALA A 133 -40.77 -1.32 -11.55
N ASN A 134 -40.54 -0.59 -10.45
CA ASN A 134 -41.40 -0.40 -9.26
C ASN A 134 -41.73 -1.52 -8.24
N LYS A 135 -41.37 -1.14 -7.00
CA LYS A 135 -42.07 -1.23 -5.69
C LYS A 135 -41.84 -2.42 -4.73
N ASP A 136 -41.46 -1.97 -3.52
CA ASP A 136 -41.76 -2.45 -2.17
C ASP A 136 -41.12 -3.75 -1.64
N GLY A 137 -40.15 -3.52 -0.75
CA GLY A 137 -39.96 -4.22 0.53
C GLY A 137 -40.09 -5.73 0.58
N VAL A 138 -38.98 -6.44 0.39
CA VAL A 138 -38.75 -7.75 1.04
C VAL A 138 -37.28 -7.84 1.47
N GLN A 139 -37.04 -7.88 2.78
CA GLN A 139 -35.83 -8.50 3.33
C GLN A 139 -35.94 -10.01 3.10
N MET A 140 -34.93 -10.63 2.48
CA MET A 140 -34.62 -12.04 2.71
C MET A 140 -33.10 -12.26 2.69
N TYR A 141 -32.65 -12.97 3.70
CA TYR A 141 -31.31 -13.52 3.80
C TYR A 141 -31.23 -14.86 3.05
N ASP A 142 -30.03 -15.11 2.51
CA ASP A 142 -29.39 -16.41 2.31
C ASP A 142 -29.76 -17.28 1.08
N LYS A 143 -28.67 -17.84 0.54
CA LYS A 143 -28.51 -18.93 -0.45
C LYS A 143 -28.94 -18.68 -1.90
N SER A 144 -27.96 -18.36 -2.74
CA SER A 144 -27.20 -19.37 -3.50
C SER A 144 -26.36 -18.70 -4.58
N THR A 145 -25.11 -19.13 -4.72
CA THR A 145 -24.31 -19.04 -5.97
C THR A 145 -25.16 -19.54 -7.15
N PRO A 146 -25.18 -18.88 -8.32
CA PRO A 146 -24.37 -19.36 -9.46
C PRO A 146 -23.83 -18.22 -10.36
N GLU A 147 -22.57 -18.29 -10.80
CA GLU A 147 -22.10 -18.72 -12.13
C GLU A 147 -21.69 -17.53 -13.02
N LEU A 148 -20.38 -17.31 -13.14
CA LEU A 148 -19.64 -16.97 -14.37
C LEU A 148 -18.13 -16.86 -14.05
N GLU A 149 -17.58 -17.97 -13.56
CA GLU A 149 -16.21 -18.40 -13.83
C GLU A 149 -16.33 -19.68 -14.69
N ILE A 150 -16.82 -19.53 -15.93
CA ILE A 150 -16.68 -20.54 -16.97
C ILE A 150 -16.13 -19.80 -18.18
N GLU A 151 -14.82 -19.61 -18.24
CA GLU A 151 -14.12 -19.35 -19.51
C GLU A 151 -12.64 -19.74 -19.50
N LEU A 152 -12.21 -20.63 -18.60
CA LEU A 152 -10.84 -21.20 -18.60
C LEU A 152 -10.79 -22.74 -18.56
N GLU A 153 -11.91 -23.44 -18.78
CA GLU A 153 -11.95 -24.91 -18.82
C GLU A 153 -12.16 -25.53 -20.22
N LYS A 154 -12.10 -24.76 -21.32
CA LYS A 154 -12.30 -25.33 -22.67
C LYS A 154 -11.06 -25.73 -23.48
N ASP A 155 -9.84 -25.45 -23.02
CA ASP A 155 -8.63 -25.75 -23.82
C ASP A 155 -7.71 -26.87 -23.28
N ILE A 156 -8.18 -27.75 -22.38
CA ILE A 156 -7.38 -28.92 -21.93
C ILE A 156 -8.18 -30.23 -21.99
N LEU A 157 -9.00 -30.39 -23.04
CA LEU A 157 -9.65 -31.67 -23.40
C LEU A 157 -9.25 -32.08 -24.82
N SER A 158 -7.96 -32.34 -25.02
CA SER A 158 -7.47 -33.14 -26.15
C SER A 158 -6.38 -34.11 -25.68
N GLY A 159 -6.79 -35.11 -24.91
CA GLY A 159 -5.93 -36.22 -24.53
C GLY A 159 -6.73 -37.33 -23.85
N LYS A 160 -7.06 -38.39 -24.59
CA LYS A 160 -7.68 -39.61 -24.03
C LYS A 160 -6.78 -40.23 -22.94
N PRO A 161 -7.36 -40.94 -21.96
CA PRO A 161 -6.67 -41.37 -20.76
C PRO A 161 -5.86 -42.64 -21.01
N ASN A 162 -4.68 -42.73 -20.40
CA ASN A 162 -4.06 -44.02 -20.10
C ASN A 162 -3.98 -44.20 -18.59
N ASN A 163 -4.68 -45.24 -18.13
CA ASN A 163 -4.55 -45.83 -16.80
C ASN A 163 -3.08 -46.04 -16.43
N SER A 164 -2.67 -45.58 -15.25
CA SER A 164 -1.68 -46.31 -14.42
C SER A 164 -1.53 -45.75 -13.00
N SER A 165 -1.94 -46.58 -12.05
CA SER A 165 -1.34 -46.84 -10.73
C SER A 165 -1.18 -45.73 -9.68
N ALA A 166 -1.81 -45.99 -8.54
CA ALA A 166 -1.60 -45.37 -7.23
C ALA A 166 -0.11 -45.28 -6.82
N LYS A 167 0.36 -44.07 -6.56
CA LYS A 167 1.47 -43.78 -5.64
C LYS A 167 0.92 -42.88 -4.54
N ALA A 168 1.29 -43.14 -3.29
CA ALA A 168 0.89 -42.31 -2.16
C ALA A 168 1.40 -40.87 -2.38
N ASP A 169 0.50 -39.97 -2.74
CA ASP A 169 0.79 -38.53 -2.82
C ASP A 169 1.14 -38.04 -1.40
N ASN A 170 2.41 -37.76 -1.14
CA ASN A 170 2.90 -37.19 0.13
C ASN A 170 2.58 -35.68 0.28
N VAL A 171 1.45 -35.24 -0.29
CA VAL A 171 1.05 -33.84 -0.28
C VAL A 171 0.28 -33.57 1.02
N PRO A 172 0.64 -32.55 1.82
CA PRO A 172 0.11 -32.33 3.17
C PRO A 172 -1.27 -31.65 3.16
N TYR A 173 -2.26 -32.27 2.51
CA TYR A 173 -3.60 -31.68 2.35
C TYR A 173 -4.30 -31.40 3.68
N ALA A 174 -4.23 -32.35 4.62
CA ALA A 174 -4.87 -32.24 5.92
C ALA A 174 -4.23 -31.13 6.76
N ASP A 175 -2.90 -31.15 6.90
CA ASP A 175 -2.17 -30.18 7.72
C ASP A 175 -2.38 -28.72 7.28
N VAL A 176 -2.43 -28.48 5.97
CA VAL A 176 -2.68 -27.13 5.42
C VAL A 176 -4.08 -26.63 5.79
N ILE A 177 -5.09 -27.49 5.65
CA ILE A 177 -6.49 -27.11 5.86
C ILE A 177 -6.86 -27.07 7.34
N ASP A 178 -6.32 -27.97 8.15
CA ASP A 178 -6.50 -27.95 9.60
C ASP A 178 -5.89 -26.68 10.19
N TYR A 179 -4.72 -26.25 9.71
CA TYR A 179 -4.13 -24.98 10.12
C TYR A 179 -4.98 -23.77 9.71
N LEU A 180 -5.50 -23.76 8.47
CA LEU A 180 -6.41 -22.69 8.02
C LEU A 180 -7.68 -22.62 8.89
N ASN A 181 -8.30 -23.77 9.17
CA ASN A 181 -9.49 -23.86 10.00
C ASN A 181 -9.21 -23.39 11.43
N GLN A 182 -8.09 -23.81 12.02
CA GLN A 182 -7.65 -23.38 13.34
C GLN A 182 -7.46 -21.85 13.41
N LYS A 183 -6.80 -21.25 12.41
CA LYS A 183 -6.52 -19.81 12.39
C LYS A 183 -7.75 -18.95 12.15
N THR A 184 -8.71 -19.44 11.39
CA THR A 184 -9.87 -18.65 10.94
C THR A 184 -11.16 -19.00 11.66
N ALA A 185 -11.14 -20.01 12.54
CA ALA A 185 -12.32 -20.63 13.14
C ALA A 185 -13.36 -21.13 12.10
N LYS A 186 -12.89 -21.50 10.90
CA LYS A 186 -13.73 -22.03 9.80
C LYS A 186 -13.65 -23.56 9.72
N LYS A 187 -14.44 -24.16 8.80
CA LYS A 187 -14.63 -25.62 8.68
C LYS A 187 -14.50 -26.09 7.23
N PHE A 188 -13.42 -25.73 6.54
CA PHE A 188 -13.11 -26.23 5.20
C PHE A 188 -12.73 -27.71 5.22
N LYS A 189 -13.05 -28.44 4.16
CA LYS A 189 -12.80 -29.89 4.06
C LYS A 189 -11.52 -30.17 3.26
N ALA A 190 -10.56 -30.84 3.90
CA ALA A 190 -9.34 -31.32 3.21
C ALA A 190 -9.63 -32.38 2.13
N SER A 191 -10.80 -33.03 2.18
CA SER A 191 -11.25 -34.00 1.19
C SER A 191 -11.77 -33.39 -0.13
N SER A 192 -11.99 -32.07 -0.18
CA SER A 192 -12.49 -31.37 -1.38
C SER A 192 -11.52 -31.47 -2.56
N GLN A 193 -12.00 -31.92 -3.72
CA GLN A 193 -11.19 -32.04 -4.93
C GLN A 193 -10.64 -30.70 -5.42
N ALA A 194 -11.45 -29.63 -5.36
CA ALA A 194 -11.00 -28.29 -5.73
C ALA A 194 -9.86 -27.80 -4.84
N THR A 195 -9.97 -28.01 -3.52
CA THR A 195 -8.94 -27.66 -2.54
C THR A 195 -7.67 -28.48 -2.75
N LYS A 196 -7.80 -29.80 -2.98
CA LYS A 196 -6.67 -30.68 -3.28
C LYS A 196 -5.94 -30.25 -4.54
N ARG A 197 -6.66 -29.89 -5.61
CA ARG A 197 -6.05 -29.40 -6.86
C ARG A 197 -5.20 -28.15 -6.63
N LEU A 198 -5.69 -27.18 -5.86
CA LEU A 198 -4.95 -25.95 -5.55
C LEU A 198 -3.69 -26.21 -4.73
N ILE A 199 -3.80 -27.03 -3.67
CA ILE A 199 -2.66 -27.38 -2.83
C ILE A 199 -1.64 -28.20 -3.63
N LYS A 200 -2.09 -29.18 -4.42
CA LYS A 200 -1.21 -30.01 -5.25
C LYS A 200 -0.49 -29.17 -6.31
N ALA A 201 -1.17 -28.20 -6.92
CA ALA A 201 -0.54 -27.29 -7.87
C ALA A 201 0.63 -26.52 -7.25
N ARG A 202 0.43 -25.89 -6.07
CA ARG A 202 1.51 -25.18 -5.37
C ARG A 202 2.60 -26.11 -4.85
N PHE A 203 2.24 -27.31 -4.40
CA PHE A 203 3.23 -28.30 -3.96
C PHE A 203 4.13 -28.75 -5.13
N ASN A 204 3.55 -28.95 -6.32
CA ASN A 204 4.31 -29.28 -7.54
C ASN A 204 5.18 -28.13 -8.04
N GLU A 205 4.86 -26.88 -7.69
CA GLU A 205 5.69 -25.70 -7.94
C GLU A 205 6.88 -25.59 -6.96
N GLY A 206 6.98 -26.47 -5.97
CA GLY A 206 8.10 -26.54 -5.01
C GLY A 206 7.80 -25.93 -3.64
N TYR A 207 6.58 -25.44 -3.40
CA TYR A 207 6.20 -24.90 -2.10
C TYR A 207 5.94 -26.02 -1.08
N ASN A 208 6.41 -25.81 0.16
CA ASN A 208 6.28 -26.75 1.26
C ASN A 208 5.21 -26.33 2.28
N LEU A 209 4.89 -27.20 3.24
CA LEU A 209 3.88 -26.93 4.28
C LEU A 209 4.11 -25.61 5.03
N ALA A 210 5.36 -25.22 5.30
CA ALA A 210 5.67 -23.96 5.99
C ALA A 210 5.29 -22.74 5.14
N ASP A 211 5.44 -22.82 3.82
CA ASP A 211 5.03 -21.75 2.90
C ASP A 211 3.50 -21.57 2.94
N PHE A 212 2.73 -22.66 2.92
CA PHE A 212 1.27 -22.60 3.06
C PHE A 212 0.85 -21.97 4.40
N LYS A 213 1.49 -22.36 5.51
CA LYS A 213 1.22 -21.76 6.82
C LYS A 213 1.55 -20.27 6.83
N THR A 214 2.65 -19.87 6.18
CA THR A 214 3.07 -18.48 6.06
C THR A 214 2.05 -17.64 5.28
N VAL A 215 1.55 -18.14 4.14
CA VAL A 215 0.48 -17.48 3.37
C VAL A 215 -0.77 -17.26 4.22
N ILE A 216 -1.18 -18.28 4.98
CA ILE A 216 -2.34 -18.21 5.87
C ILE A 216 -2.11 -17.13 6.94
N ASP A 217 -0.96 -17.16 7.60
CA ASP A 217 -0.63 -16.17 8.64
C ASP A 217 -0.59 -14.75 8.07
N ASN A 218 0.04 -14.55 6.92
CA ASN A 218 0.16 -13.25 6.28
C ASN A 218 -1.21 -12.62 5.99
N LYS A 219 -2.14 -13.41 5.43
CA LYS A 219 -3.48 -12.92 5.10
C LYS A 219 -4.39 -12.81 6.32
N CYS A 220 -4.24 -13.69 7.31
CA CYS A 220 -5.03 -13.58 8.54
C CYS A 220 -4.75 -12.27 9.28
N VAL A 221 -3.51 -11.75 9.29
CA VAL A 221 -3.19 -10.48 9.97
C VAL A 221 -4.04 -9.31 9.47
N GLY A 222 -4.25 -9.21 8.15
CA GLY A 222 -5.01 -8.11 7.56
C GLY A 222 -6.50 -8.40 7.38
N TRP A 223 -6.88 -9.66 7.13
CA TRP A 223 -8.23 -9.99 6.65
C TRP A 223 -9.11 -10.62 7.72
N LEU A 224 -8.54 -11.20 8.80
CA LEU A 224 -9.34 -11.96 9.76
C LEU A 224 -10.35 -11.07 10.51
N ASN A 225 -9.94 -9.86 10.90
CA ASN A 225 -10.80 -8.93 11.64
C ASN A 225 -11.43 -7.85 10.74
N ASP A 226 -11.22 -7.92 9.43
CA ASP A 226 -11.84 -7.01 8.48
C ASP A 226 -13.18 -7.59 8.00
N ALA A 227 -14.27 -6.85 8.23
CA ALA A 227 -15.63 -7.30 7.94
C ALA A 227 -15.87 -7.65 6.46
N ASN A 228 -15.14 -7.01 5.53
CA ASN A 228 -15.26 -7.25 4.11
C ASN A 228 -14.26 -8.30 3.61
N MET A 229 -13.07 -8.36 4.22
CA MET A 229 -12.00 -9.22 3.72
C MET A 229 -11.99 -10.62 4.34
N ASN A 230 -12.61 -10.84 5.50
CA ASN A 230 -12.64 -12.15 6.15
C ASN A 230 -13.20 -13.26 5.23
N GLN A 231 -14.21 -12.94 4.41
CA GLN A 231 -14.81 -13.89 3.46
C GLN A 231 -13.79 -14.48 2.45
N TYR A 232 -12.70 -13.75 2.18
CA TYR A 232 -11.64 -14.17 1.27
C TYR A 232 -10.57 -15.07 1.92
N LEU A 233 -10.65 -15.30 3.24
CA LEU A 233 -9.83 -16.32 3.93
C LEU A 233 -10.41 -17.71 3.66
N GLN A 234 -10.20 -18.21 2.43
CA GLN A 234 -10.63 -19.53 1.96
C GLN A 234 -9.59 -20.14 0.99
N PRO A 235 -9.57 -21.48 0.79
CA PRO A 235 -8.54 -22.14 -0.02
C PRO A 235 -8.42 -21.62 -1.46
N ALA A 236 -9.55 -21.32 -2.12
CA ALA A 236 -9.57 -20.81 -3.49
C ALA A 236 -8.80 -19.50 -3.64
N THR A 237 -8.93 -18.60 -2.67
CA THR A 237 -8.24 -17.31 -2.69
C THR A 237 -6.79 -17.46 -2.25
N LEU A 238 -6.54 -18.16 -1.14
CA LEU A 238 -5.20 -18.25 -0.55
C LEU A 238 -4.22 -19.06 -1.42
N PHE A 239 -4.71 -20.10 -2.10
CA PHE A 239 -3.87 -21.05 -2.87
C PHE A 239 -4.02 -20.90 -4.39
N GLY A 240 -4.67 -19.82 -4.83
CA GLY A 240 -4.80 -19.44 -6.23
C GLY A 240 -3.51 -18.87 -6.83
N THR A 241 -3.62 -18.15 -7.95
CA THR A 241 -2.47 -17.61 -8.72
C THR A 241 -1.66 -16.56 -7.96
N LYS A 242 -2.20 -15.98 -6.89
CA LYS A 242 -1.53 -14.98 -6.04
C LYS A 242 -0.74 -15.59 -4.88
N PHE A 243 -0.55 -16.91 -4.83
CA PHE A 243 0.11 -17.60 -3.72
C PHE A 243 1.50 -17.03 -3.41
N ASP A 244 2.37 -16.89 -4.41
CA ASP A 244 3.72 -16.32 -4.23
C ASP A 244 3.68 -14.88 -3.70
N SER A 245 2.79 -14.05 -4.27
CA SER A 245 2.57 -12.69 -3.78
C SER A 245 2.11 -12.68 -2.31
N TYR A 246 1.29 -13.64 -1.90
CA TYR A 246 0.79 -13.74 -0.53
C TYR A 246 1.85 -14.32 0.43
N LEU A 247 2.72 -15.18 -0.07
CA LEU A 247 3.86 -15.72 0.67
C LEU A 247 4.85 -14.60 1.00
N ASN A 248 5.05 -13.70 0.03
CA ASN A 248 5.92 -12.53 0.15
C ASN A 248 5.24 -11.31 0.81
N ASP A 249 3.91 -11.36 1.02
CA ASP A 249 3.16 -10.33 1.72
C ASP A 249 3.57 -10.32 3.19
N THR A 250 4.32 -9.31 3.62
CA THR A 250 4.95 -9.31 4.95
C THR A 250 4.09 -8.49 5.91
N PRO A 251 3.44 -9.11 6.91
CA PRO A 251 2.73 -8.39 7.95
C PRO A 251 3.68 -7.40 8.63
N LYS A 252 3.20 -6.18 8.90
CA LYS A 252 4.00 -5.11 9.50
C LYS A 252 4.65 -5.54 10.82
N THR A 253 3.96 -6.36 11.62
CA THR A 253 4.48 -6.96 12.87
C THR A 253 5.61 -7.95 12.62
N ASN A 254 5.52 -8.74 11.55
CA ASN A 254 6.58 -9.69 11.15
C ASN A 254 7.82 -8.93 10.66
N ARG A 255 7.65 -7.78 9.98
CA ARG A 255 8.77 -6.90 9.61
C ARG A 255 9.48 -6.32 10.82
N ALA A 256 8.75 -5.82 11.82
CA ALA A 256 9.34 -5.30 13.05
C ALA A 256 10.17 -6.39 13.78
N TYR A 257 9.63 -7.61 13.86
CA TYR A 257 10.34 -8.76 14.42
C TYR A 257 11.62 -9.10 13.64
N ARG A 258 11.56 -9.16 12.30
CA ARG A 258 12.73 -9.42 11.45
C ARG A 258 13.79 -8.33 11.59
N LEU A 259 13.39 -7.06 11.67
CA LEU A 259 14.31 -5.95 11.92
C LEU A 259 14.95 -6.04 13.30
N ALA A 260 14.19 -6.38 14.34
CA ALA A 260 14.76 -6.60 15.67
C ALA A 260 15.77 -7.76 15.69
N LYS A 261 15.44 -8.90 15.05
CA LYS A 261 16.40 -9.99 14.84
C LYS A 261 17.63 -9.56 14.05
N LYS A 262 17.46 -8.72 13.03
CA LYS A 262 18.57 -8.17 12.27
C LYS A 262 19.48 -7.29 13.15
N MET A 263 18.88 -6.48 14.02
CA MET A 263 19.57 -5.58 14.94
C MET A 263 20.38 -6.30 16.04
N THR A 264 20.12 -7.57 16.33
CA THR A 264 21.00 -8.36 17.22
C THR A 264 22.36 -8.64 16.56
N ILE A 265 22.38 -8.75 15.23
CA ILE A 265 23.54 -9.12 14.42
C ILE A 265 24.29 -7.87 13.94
N GLU A 266 23.57 -6.92 13.32
CA GLU A 266 24.19 -5.71 12.76
C GLU A 266 23.44 -4.42 13.15
N PRO A 267 24.15 -3.33 13.49
CA PRO A 267 23.54 -2.04 13.77
C PRO A 267 22.66 -1.55 12.61
N THR A 268 21.42 -1.20 12.90
CA THR A 268 20.42 -0.82 11.91
C THR A 268 19.52 0.27 12.47
N ASN A 269 19.32 1.34 11.70
CA ASN A 269 18.30 2.34 12.00
C ASN A 269 16.94 1.88 11.48
N VAL A 270 15.88 2.16 12.24
CA VAL A 270 14.50 1.78 11.92
C VAL A 270 13.60 3.00 12.11
N PHE A 271 12.69 3.23 11.17
CA PHE A 271 11.79 4.38 11.17
C PHE A 271 10.33 3.92 11.13
N LEU A 272 9.59 4.17 12.22
CA LEU A 272 8.18 3.80 12.38
C LEU A 272 7.33 5.07 12.23
N ILE A 273 6.45 5.09 11.23
CA ILE A 273 5.62 6.26 10.88
C ILE A 273 4.14 5.89 10.80
N GLY A 274 3.23 6.75 11.24
CA GLY A 274 1.78 6.53 11.08
C GLY A 274 0.93 7.40 12.01
N GLY A 275 -0.39 7.33 11.91
CA GLY A 275 -1.30 8.17 12.71
C GLY A 275 -1.23 7.94 14.22
N LYS A 276 -1.70 8.90 15.02
CA LYS A 276 -1.78 8.76 16.49
C LYS A 276 -2.57 7.49 16.85
N GLY A 277 -2.12 6.77 17.87
CA GLY A 277 -2.81 5.55 18.34
C GLY A 277 -2.57 4.29 17.52
N SER A 278 -1.73 4.35 16.48
CA SER A 278 -1.47 3.20 15.60
C SER A 278 -0.50 2.13 16.16
N GLY A 279 -0.14 2.19 17.45
CA GLY A 279 0.73 1.19 18.10
C GLY A 279 2.25 1.26 17.81
N LYS A 280 2.76 2.37 17.26
CA LYS A 280 4.20 2.52 16.93
C LYS A 280 5.10 2.39 18.14
N THR A 281 4.79 3.12 19.21
CA THR A 281 5.53 3.07 20.49
C THR A 281 5.50 1.66 21.06
N SER A 282 4.34 1.00 21.05
CA SER A 282 4.20 -0.39 21.52
C SER A 282 5.11 -1.36 20.75
N ILE A 283 5.23 -1.19 19.43
CA ILE A 283 6.13 -2.00 18.61
C ILE A 283 7.60 -1.67 18.83
N ALA A 284 7.96 -0.39 18.96
CA ALA A 284 9.31 0.00 19.33
C ALA A 284 9.71 -0.61 20.69
N LEU A 285 8.82 -0.58 21.68
CA LEU A 285 9.02 -1.21 22.99
C LEU A 285 9.11 -2.74 22.88
N ALA A 286 8.32 -3.39 22.03
CA ALA A 286 8.42 -4.83 21.78
C ALA A 286 9.77 -5.21 21.14
N MET A 287 10.26 -4.39 20.20
CA MET A 287 11.60 -4.56 19.62
C MET A 287 12.68 -4.39 20.70
N LEU A 288 12.57 -3.36 21.56
CA LEU A 288 13.49 -3.18 22.68
C LEU A 288 13.47 -4.34 23.67
N ALA A 289 12.28 -4.86 23.99
CA ALA A 289 12.12 -5.98 24.92
C ALA A 289 12.82 -7.26 24.43
N MET A 290 12.92 -7.45 23.12
CA MET A 290 13.71 -8.52 22.50
C MET A 290 15.20 -8.21 22.50
N LEU A 291 15.57 -6.97 22.16
CA LEU A 291 16.98 -6.57 22.02
C LEU A 291 17.71 -6.49 23.37
N ARG A 292 17.01 -6.16 24.45
CA ARG A 292 17.60 -6.01 25.80
C ARG A 292 18.24 -7.28 26.35
N GLU A 293 17.92 -8.45 25.78
CA GLU A 293 18.54 -9.72 26.20
C GLU A 293 20.04 -9.76 25.88
N THR A 294 20.49 -9.03 24.86
CA THR A 294 21.88 -9.08 24.37
C THR A 294 22.51 -7.71 24.13
N LYS A 295 21.72 -6.64 24.22
CA LYS A 295 22.13 -5.27 23.88
C LYS A 295 21.71 -4.31 24.99
N SER A 296 22.50 -3.28 25.23
CA SER A 296 22.08 -2.14 26.04
C SER A 296 21.04 -1.32 25.28
N VAL A 297 19.93 -0.99 25.94
CA VAL A 297 18.78 -0.31 25.32
C VAL A 297 18.40 0.96 26.08
N MET A 298 17.95 1.97 25.37
CA MET A 298 17.40 3.19 25.96
C MET A 298 16.16 3.66 25.22
N PHE A 299 15.17 4.10 25.97
CA PHE A 299 13.97 4.74 25.45
C PHE A 299 13.94 6.21 25.86
N VAL A 300 13.74 7.10 24.90
CA VAL A 300 13.70 8.54 25.10
C VAL A 300 12.43 9.09 24.46
N ASN A 301 11.56 9.70 25.26
CA ASN A 301 10.46 10.51 24.77
C ASN A 301 11.00 11.91 24.39
N THR A 302 10.81 12.32 23.14
CA THR A 302 11.40 13.57 22.63
C THR A 302 10.76 14.83 23.22
N ALA A 303 9.47 14.79 23.57
CA ALA A 303 8.77 15.90 24.21
C ALA A 303 9.29 16.15 25.64
N GLU A 304 9.50 15.09 26.42
CA GLU A 304 10.12 15.21 27.75
C GLU A 304 11.59 15.63 27.67
N LEU A 305 12.32 15.16 26.65
CA LEU A 305 13.69 15.63 26.41
C LEU A 305 13.71 17.14 26.15
N LEU A 306 12.80 17.65 25.31
CA LEU A 306 12.68 19.09 25.09
C LEU A 306 12.37 19.84 26.38
N ARG A 307 11.47 19.33 27.23
CA ARG A 307 11.12 19.93 28.54
C ARG A 307 12.34 20.08 29.45
N LEU A 308 13.22 19.07 29.49
CA LEU A 308 14.47 19.15 30.25
C LEU A 308 15.43 20.18 29.65
N ILE A 309 15.54 20.22 28.32
CA ILE A 309 16.40 21.16 27.59
C ILE A 309 15.96 22.60 27.83
N THR A 310 14.66 22.89 27.83
CA THR A 310 14.15 24.25 28.07
C THR A 310 14.30 24.65 29.54
N GLY A 311 14.00 23.74 30.47
CA GLY A 311 14.11 24.01 31.91
C GLY A 311 15.54 24.13 32.44
N ARG A 312 16.57 23.81 31.65
CA ARG A 312 17.98 23.84 32.13
C ARG A 312 18.49 25.22 32.54
N TYR A 313 17.85 26.28 32.09
CA TYR A 313 18.18 27.66 32.47
C TYR A 313 17.62 28.02 33.85
N ASP A 314 16.53 27.36 34.25
CA ASP A 314 15.83 27.61 35.51
C ASP A 314 16.27 26.63 36.60
N TYR A 315 16.68 25.41 36.21
CA TYR A 315 16.97 24.30 37.12
C TYR A 315 18.40 23.75 36.88
N PRO A 316 19.38 24.09 37.74
CA PRO A 316 20.78 23.68 37.56
C PRO A 316 21.03 22.17 37.53
N ASP A 317 20.21 21.39 38.23
CA ASP A 317 20.22 19.93 38.26
C ASP A 317 19.87 19.31 36.89
N PHE A 318 19.06 20.00 36.08
CA PHE A 318 18.73 19.53 34.73
C PHE A 318 19.95 19.51 33.82
N LYS A 319 20.90 20.45 34.00
CA LYS A 319 22.12 20.48 33.19
C LYS A 319 22.96 19.22 33.40
N LYS A 320 23.16 18.79 34.66
CA LYS A 320 23.90 17.55 34.96
C LYS A 320 23.15 16.34 34.40
N ARG A 321 21.84 16.28 34.60
CA ARG A 321 21.00 15.21 34.08
C ARG A 321 21.04 15.11 32.55
N LEU A 322 21.03 16.23 31.83
CA LEU A 322 21.13 16.27 30.37
C LEU A 322 22.48 15.75 29.87
N ILE A 323 23.58 16.03 30.58
CA ILE A 323 24.91 15.47 30.25
C ILE A 323 24.89 13.95 30.38
N ASP A 324 24.32 13.42 31.47
CA ASP A 324 24.23 11.97 31.69
C ASP A 324 23.30 11.31 30.66
N ILE A 325 22.18 11.95 30.31
CA ILE A 325 21.27 11.51 29.24
C ILE A 325 21.99 11.49 27.89
N GLU A 326 22.70 12.57 27.52
CA GLU A 326 23.42 12.65 26.24
C GLU A 326 24.49 11.55 26.14
N ARG A 327 25.27 11.33 27.22
CA ARG A 327 26.25 10.24 27.29
C ARG A 327 25.59 8.88 27.10
N ALA A 328 24.51 8.60 27.82
CA ALA A 328 23.77 7.34 27.68
C ALA A 328 23.24 7.17 26.25
N MET A 329 22.67 8.22 25.66
CA MET A 329 22.19 8.21 24.27
C MET A 329 23.32 7.96 23.27
N ASN A 330 24.57 8.33 23.56
CA ASN A 330 25.72 8.04 22.69
C ASN A 330 26.19 6.59 22.79
N GLU A 331 26.16 6.02 24.00
CA GLU A 331 26.84 4.76 24.33
C GLU A 331 25.98 3.51 24.11
N VAL A 332 24.67 3.57 24.38
CA VAL A 332 23.79 2.39 24.31
C VAL A 332 23.72 1.77 22.91
N ASP A 333 23.63 0.45 22.82
CA ASP A 333 23.61 -0.24 21.53
C ASP A 333 22.37 0.12 20.69
N VAL A 334 21.21 0.27 21.36
CA VAL A 334 19.92 0.58 20.73
C VAL A 334 19.24 1.75 21.42
N LEU A 335 19.01 2.82 20.69
CA LEU A 335 18.28 4.01 21.16
C LEU A 335 16.90 4.07 20.50
N VAL A 336 15.83 4.28 21.28
CA VAL A 336 14.51 4.68 20.76
C VAL A 336 14.32 6.17 21.00
N LEU A 337 14.00 6.90 19.93
CA LEU A 337 13.47 8.26 19.98
C LEU A 337 11.97 8.18 19.69
N ASP A 338 11.16 8.31 20.74
CA ASP A 338 9.71 8.18 20.66
C ASP A 338 9.02 9.52 20.45
N ASP A 339 7.97 9.50 19.61
CA ASP A 339 7.15 10.65 19.21
C ASP A 339 7.95 11.82 18.61
N PHE A 340 8.98 11.48 17.83
CA PHE A 340 9.86 12.44 17.16
C PHE A 340 9.07 13.40 16.25
N GLY A 341 9.34 14.69 16.42
CA GLY A 341 8.67 15.79 15.72
C GLY A 341 7.41 16.29 16.41
N THR A 342 6.98 15.73 17.54
CA THR A 342 5.91 16.33 18.36
C THR A 342 6.37 17.57 19.12
N GLU A 343 7.68 17.70 19.32
CA GLU A 343 8.36 18.88 19.85
C GLU A 343 8.34 20.08 18.89
N GLY A 344 8.09 19.84 17.59
CA GLY A 344 7.88 20.86 16.57
C GLY A 344 6.42 21.30 16.59
N GLY A 345 6.15 22.50 17.10
CA GLY A 345 4.78 23.04 17.13
C GLY A 345 4.24 23.35 15.73
N ILE A 346 2.92 23.45 15.60
CA ILE A 346 2.27 24.02 14.39
C ILE A 346 2.13 25.53 14.60
N ARG A 347 2.57 26.33 13.63
CA ARG A 347 2.28 27.77 13.58
C ARG A 347 0.92 27.97 12.92
N SER A 348 -0.06 28.40 13.71
CA SER A 348 -1.45 28.55 13.26
C SER A 348 -1.75 29.86 12.52
N ASP A 349 -0.76 30.72 12.27
CA ASP A 349 -0.95 32.12 11.86
C ASP A 349 -0.48 32.46 10.44
N LEU A 350 -0.04 31.50 9.62
CA LEU A 350 0.63 31.79 8.34
C LEU A 350 -0.08 31.19 7.11
N SER A 351 -0.21 32.03 6.08
CA SER A 351 -0.85 31.76 4.79
C SER A 351 -0.02 30.89 3.83
N ASN A 352 1.24 30.59 4.19
CA ASN A 352 2.18 29.80 3.38
C ASN A 352 2.40 28.41 4.01
N PRO A 353 2.10 27.29 3.30
CA PRO A 353 2.27 25.93 3.83
C PRO A 353 3.69 25.58 4.27
N LYS A 354 4.72 26.26 3.74
CA LYS A 354 6.12 26.07 4.13
C LYS A 354 6.47 26.65 5.50
N ASP A 355 5.66 27.57 6.03
CA ASP A 355 5.90 28.24 7.31
C ASP A 355 4.98 27.72 8.43
N ALA A 356 4.20 26.67 8.15
CA ALA A 356 3.20 26.10 9.04
C ALA A 356 3.79 25.35 10.25
N PHE A 357 5.09 25.09 10.28
CA PHE A 357 5.76 24.37 11.36
C PHE A 357 6.79 25.25 12.08
N LYS A 358 6.73 25.24 13.42
CA LYS A 358 7.73 25.86 14.28
C LYS A 358 8.95 24.95 14.32
N GLN A 359 10.12 25.49 13.96
CA GLN A 359 11.38 24.78 14.11
C GLN A 359 11.59 24.33 15.56
N VAL A 360 12.16 23.12 15.70
CA VAL A 360 12.51 22.57 17.00
C VAL A 360 13.62 23.40 17.64
N HIS A 361 13.61 23.47 18.98
CA HIS A 361 14.59 24.26 19.75
C HIS A 361 16.03 23.96 19.33
N LYS A 362 16.81 25.01 19.07
CA LYS A 362 18.19 24.91 18.54
C LYS A 362 19.05 23.93 19.34
N ASP A 363 19.03 24.04 20.67
CA ASP A 363 19.82 23.18 21.55
C ASP A 363 19.45 21.70 21.46
N MET A 364 18.17 21.39 21.21
CA MET A 364 17.72 20.03 21.00
C MET A 364 18.24 19.50 19.66
N GLN A 365 18.20 20.31 18.61
CA GLN A 365 18.80 19.95 17.33
C GLN A 365 20.30 19.70 17.46
N GLU A 366 21.03 20.56 18.17
CA GLU A 366 22.47 20.40 18.40
C GLU A 366 22.81 19.14 19.20
N MET A 367 22.05 18.86 20.27
CA MET A 367 22.20 17.64 21.07
C MET A 367 21.95 16.39 20.21
N LEU A 368 20.83 16.35 19.50
CA LEU A 368 20.50 15.23 18.61
C LEU A 368 21.54 15.05 17.50
N TYR A 369 22.06 16.14 16.94
CA TYR A 369 23.12 16.08 15.94
C TYR A 369 24.39 15.43 16.49
N ARG A 370 24.81 15.79 17.72
CA ARG A 370 25.96 15.14 18.38
C ARG A 370 25.69 13.65 18.63
N VAL A 371 24.50 13.31 19.12
CA VAL A 371 24.11 11.91 19.36
C VAL A 371 24.14 11.08 18.08
N LEU A 372 23.52 11.58 17.01
CA LEU A 372 23.45 10.86 15.74
C LEU A 372 24.83 10.70 15.09
N ASN A 373 25.73 11.66 15.27
CA ASN A 373 27.12 11.52 14.83
C ASN A 373 27.89 10.47 15.62
N ALA A 374 27.76 10.44 16.94
CA ALA A 374 28.41 9.44 17.79
C ALA A 374 27.94 8.00 17.47
N ARG A 375 26.75 7.86 16.88
CA ARG A 375 26.15 6.60 16.45
C ARG A 375 26.47 6.21 15.01
N PHE A 376 27.29 6.98 14.30
CA PHE A 376 27.64 6.76 12.90
C PHE A 376 29.15 6.61 12.71
N ASP A 377 29.58 5.56 12.01
CA ASP A 377 30.97 5.37 11.61
C ASP A 377 31.21 6.10 10.28
N MET A 378 31.85 7.28 10.37
CA MET A 378 32.15 8.12 9.21
C MET A 378 33.13 7.45 8.23
N ASN A 379 34.07 6.64 8.73
CA ASN A 379 35.09 6.00 7.90
C ASN A 379 34.48 4.88 7.06
N LYS A 380 33.53 4.12 7.64
CA LYS A 380 32.83 3.03 6.95
C LYS A 380 31.54 3.47 6.28
N ASN A 381 31.14 4.72 6.47
CA ASN A 381 29.87 5.30 6.01
C ASN A 381 28.67 4.41 6.41
N LYS A 382 28.66 3.93 7.65
CA LYS A 382 27.68 2.95 8.18
C LYS A 382 27.22 3.31 9.58
N VAL A 383 26.04 2.82 9.94
CA VAL A 383 25.51 2.92 11.30
C VAL A 383 26.41 2.12 12.24
N ALA A 384 26.90 2.75 13.31
CA ALA A 384 27.71 2.09 14.34
C ALA A 384 26.84 1.55 15.49
N ARG A 385 25.74 2.25 15.80
CA ARG A 385 24.77 1.85 16.83
C ARG A 385 23.35 2.12 16.36
N SER A 386 22.43 1.22 16.67
CA SER A 386 21.06 1.23 16.15
C SER A 386 20.22 2.36 16.75
N THR A 387 19.38 2.98 15.93
CA THR A 387 18.37 3.96 16.37
C THR A 387 17.00 3.60 15.80
N ILE A 388 16.00 3.43 16.66
CA ILE A 388 14.60 3.29 16.27
C ILE A 388 13.92 4.64 16.50
N VAL A 389 13.17 5.13 15.52
CA VAL A 389 12.38 6.36 15.67
C VAL A 389 10.91 6.07 15.46
N THR A 390 10.06 6.63 16.32
CA THR A 390 8.61 6.64 16.11
C THR A 390 8.17 8.08 15.80
N THR A 391 7.27 8.26 14.84
CA THR A 391 6.75 9.58 14.52
C THR A 391 5.32 9.53 13.97
N ASN A 392 4.58 10.60 14.21
CA ASN A 392 3.29 10.86 13.57
C ASN A 392 3.40 11.77 12.34
N ASN A 393 4.58 12.34 12.09
CA ASN A 393 4.81 13.31 11.03
C ASN A 393 5.36 12.64 9.77
N LEU A 394 4.98 13.16 8.60
CA LEU A 394 5.58 12.79 7.32
C LEU A 394 7.04 13.25 7.26
N GLN A 395 7.84 12.58 6.41
CA GLN A 395 9.24 12.96 6.22
C GLN A 395 9.37 14.44 5.81
N GLU A 396 8.55 14.91 4.88
CA GLU A 396 8.52 16.32 4.44
C GLU A 396 8.24 17.29 5.59
N GLN A 397 7.40 16.90 6.55
CA GLN A 397 7.09 17.73 7.72
C GLN A 397 8.28 17.77 8.69
N LEU A 398 8.95 16.64 8.90
CA LEU A 398 10.17 16.59 9.71
C LEU A 398 11.30 17.41 9.11
N GLU A 399 11.43 17.43 7.77
CA GLU A 399 12.41 18.26 7.05
C GLU A 399 12.13 19.77 7.20
N MET A 400 10.90 20.16 7.52
CA MET A 400 10.57 21.55 7.88
C MET A 400 10.88 21.86 9.35
N MET A 401 10.89 20.85 10.23
CA MET A 401 11.07 21.02 11.68
C MET A 401 12.55 20.96 12.13
N TYR A 402 13.39 20.20 11.42
CA TYR A 402 14.80 19.96 11.77
C TYR A 402 15.74 20.23 10.61
N ASP A 403 17.01 20.46 10.93
CA ASP A 403 18.09 20.44 9.95
C ASP A 403 18.14 19.12 9.15
N THR A 404 18.31 19.23 7.83
CA THR A 404 18.32 18.10 6.90
C THR A 404 19.41 17.07 7.20
N LYS A 405 20.51 17.47 7.86
CA LYS A 405 21.57 16.57 8.30
C LYS A 405 21.15 15.66 9.45
N ILE A 406 20.20 16.09 10.29
CA ILE A 406 19.60 15.25 11.34
C ILE A 406 18.70 14.21 10.67
N ILE A 407 17.81 14.67 9.79
CA ILE A 407 16.87 13.80 9.08
C ILE A 407 17.60 12.73 8.25
N SER A 408 18.64 13.11 7.51
CA SER A 408 19.41 12.17 6.68
C SER A 408 20.20 11.12 7.48
N ARG A 409 20.57 11.42 8.73
CA ARG A 409 21.20 10.43 9.64
C ARG A 409 20.20 9.51 10.31
N LEU A 410 18.98 10.01 10.53
CA LEU A 410 17.96 9.36 11.34
C LEU A 410 17.01 8.50 10.50
N ILE A 411 16.61 8.97 9.31
CA ILE A 411 15.72 8.24 8.40
C ILE A 411 16.55 7.35 7.46
N PRO A 412 16.45 6.01 7.56
CA PRO A 412 17.23 5.11 6.72
C PRO A 412 16.83 5.22 5.24
N LYS A 413 17.76 5.16 4.30
CA LYS A 413 17.44 5.18 2.85
C LYS A 413 16.72 3.92 2.39
N ASN A 414 16.97 2.77 3.03
CA ASN A 414 16.34 1.50 2.71
C ASN A 414 14.86 1.51 3.16
N LYS A 415 13.94 1.29 2.22
CA LYS A 415 12.49 1.27 2.50
C LYS A 415 12.07 0.11 3.42
N GLU A 416 12.81 -0.99 3.45
CA GLU A 416 12.51 -2.13 4.36
C GLU A 416 12.72 -1.78 5.83
N GLN A 417 13.52 -0.76 6.12
CA GLN A 417 13.74 -0.23 7.48
C GLN A 417 12.70 0.83 7.86
N ARG A 418 11.75 1.15 6.96
CA ARG A 418 10.68 2.13 7.16
C ARG A 418 9.34 1.42 7.27
N LEU A 419 8.74 1.41 8.45
CA LEU A 419 7.45 0.75 8.70
C LEU A 419 6.35 1.80 8.80
N ALA A 420 5.41 1.75 7.86
CA ALA A 420 4.25 2.64 7.83
C ALA A 420 3.03 1.98 8.48
N PHE A 421 2.49 2.60 9.53
CA PHE A 421 1.36 2.17 10.35
C PHE A 421 0.02 2.75 9.88
N ASN A 422 -0.12 3.01 8.58
CA ASN A 422 -1.34 3.59 7.99
C ASN A 422 -2.52 2.60 8.14
N GLY A 423 -3.68 3.11 8.59
CA GLY A 423 -4.96 2.39 8.60
C GLY A 423 -5.20 1.43 9.78
N MET A 424 -4.38 1.46 10.83
CA MET A 424 -4.70 0.73 12.07
C MET A 424 -5.72 1.51 12.90
N GLN A 425 -6.74 0.81 13.41
CA GLN A 425 -7.66 1.36 14.40
C GLN A 425 -6.86 1.79 15.65
N ASP A 426 -7.28 2.87 16.30
CA ASP A 426 -6.63 3.33 17.54
C ASP A 426 -6.75 2.22 18.58
N VAL A 427 -5.60 1.67 19.00
CA VAL A 427 -5.56 0.56 19.97
C VAL A 427 -5.63 1.06 21.42
N ARG A 428 -5.70 2.38 21.64
CA ARG A 428 -5.86 2.97 22.97
C ARG A 428 -7.34 2.97 23.35
N GLY A 429 -7.84 1.82 23.81
CA GLY A 429 -9.24 1.68 24.23
C GLY A 429 -9.86 0.30 24.11
N ILE A 430 -9.06 -0.77 24.01
CA ILE A 430 -9.51 -2.15 24.21
C ILE A 430 -9.00 -2.63 25.56
#